data_AF-A0A8B9UZ34-F1
#
_entry.id   AF-A0A8B9UZ34-F1
#
_cell.length_a   1.000
_cell.length_b   1.000
_cell.length_c   1.000
_cell.angle_alpha   90.00
_cell.angle_beta   90.00
_cell.angle_gamma   90.00
#
_symmetry.space_group_name_H-M   'P 1'
#
loop_
_entity.id
_entity.type
_entity.pdbx_description
1 polymer ?
#
loop_
_entity_poly.entity_id
_entity_poly.type
_entity_poly.pdbx_seq_one_letter_code
_entity_poly.pdbx_strand_id
1 'polypeptide(L)'
;MAAPTEGPEQVPAPVPAPAPLLRVLAQCSRSRARAAELLLPHGAVPCPVFMPVGTRGTAKGITAAQLAALGCRICLGNTYHLGTRPGPELVQRAGGLHGFMGWARNLLTVRGGGGEEKEQFWRMVKLCTDLLPPDKPRYLMGVGYATDLVVCVALGCDMFDCVFPTRTARFGSALVPWGSLQLKSQQFAKDFRPIDERCGCPTCQRHSRAYLHALLRSDPAALHHLTVHNIAYQLELMRAMRDSIVGQRFPEFVRDFVRARYGGPERCPPWARHALEAAGITLE
;
A
#
# COMPACT_ATOMS: atom_id res chain seq x y z
N MET A 1 25.03 -62.34 -23.00
CA MET A 1 24.81 -61.77 -24.35
C MET A 1 23.31 -61.85 -24.61
N ALA A 2 22.50 -60.82 -24.87
CA ALA A 2 22.59 -59.35 -24.79
C ALA A 2 21.17 -58.87 -24.41
N ALA A 3 21.05 -57.78 -23.65
CA ALA A 3 19.77 -57.21 -23.20
C ALA A 3 19.07 -56.44 -24.33
N PRO A 4 17.72 -56.26 -24.30
CA PRO A 4 17.00 -55.51 -25.32
C PRO A 4 17.31 -54.02 -25.19
N THR A 5 17.54 -53.36 -26.33
CA THR A 5 17.75 -51.92 -26.44
C THR A 5 16.43 -51.17 -26.26
N GLU A 6 16.30 -50.40 -25.18
CA GLU A 6 15.23 -49.42 -25.00
C GLU A 6 15.37 -48.30 -26.04
N GLY A 7 14.28 -48.00 -26.75
CA GLY A 7 14.21 -46.88 -27.70
C GLY A 7 14.24 -45.53 -26.97
N PRO A 8 14.55 -44.43 -27.68
CA PRO A 8 14.72 -43.12 -27.06
C PRO A 8 13.41 -42.64 -26.42
N GLU A 9 13.50 -42.37 -25.12
CA GLU A 9 12.45 -41.81 -24.28
C GLU A 9 11.94 -40.48 -24.91
N GLN A 10 10.66 -40.44 -25.27
CA GLN A 10 10.05 -39.24 -25.85
C GLN A 10 10.00 -38.14 -24.78
N VAL A 11 10.75 -37.06 -25.02
CA VAL A 11 10.73 -35.86 -24.18
C VAL A 11 9.30 -35.26 -24.22
N PRO A 12 8.62 -35.11 -23.07
CA PRO A 12 7.26 -34.56 -23.05
C PRO A 12 7.26 -33.12 -23.58
N ALA A 13 6.22 -32.78 -24.33
CA ALA A 13 6.05 -31.44 -24.90
C ALA A 13 6.11 -30.36 -23.80
N PRO A 14 6.75 -29.20 -24.06
CA PRO A 14 6.86 -28.14 -23.08
C PRO A 14 5.48 -27.67 -22.63
N VAL A 15 5.26 -27.72 -21.31
CA VAL A 15 4.05 -27.18 -20.66
C VAL A 15 3.94 -25.69 -21.03
N PRO A 16 2.78 -25.20 -21.50
CA PRO A 16 2.62 -23.79 -21.84
C PRO A 16 2.98 -22.94 -20.63
N ALA A 17 3.81 -21.91 -20.85
CA ALA A 17 4.23 -21.00 -19.80
C ALA A 17 2.99 -20.41 -19.10
N PRO A 18 2.92 -20.43 -17.76
CA PRO A 18 1.79 -19.86 -17.04
C PRO A 18 1.64 -18.37 -17.41
N ALA A 19 0.40 -17.90 -17.51
CA ALA A 19 0.10 -16.51 -17.83
C ALA A 19 0.90 -15.55 -16.92
N PRO A 20 1.40 -14.42 -17.45
CA PRO A 20 2.25 -13.53 -16.68
C PRO A 20 1.50 -13.00 -15.45
N LEU A 21 2.16 -13.11 -14.29
CA LEU A 21 1.65 -12.66 -12.99
C LEU A 21 1.29 -11.16 -12.98
N LEU A 22 1.95 -10.37 -13.83
CA LEU A 22 1.78 -8.92 -13.95
C LEU A 22 1.43 -8.54 -15.39
N ARG A 23 0.34 -7.78 -15.55
CA ARG A 23 -0.04 -7.14 -16.82
C ARG A 23 0.15 -5.64 -16.71
N VAL A 24 1.14 -5.09 -17.40
CA VAL A 24 1.37 -3.63 -17.44
C VAL A 24 0.35 -2.99 -18.38
N LEU A 25 -0.35 -1.95 -17.90
CA LEU A 25 -1.38 -1.22 -18.65
C LEU A 25 -0.86 0.10 -19.21
N ALA A 26 -0.04 0.81 -18.43
CA ALA A 26 0.58 2.06 -18.84
C ALA A 26 1.90 2.28 -18.09
N GLN A 27 2.79 3.04 -18.71
CA GLN A 27 4.02 3.52 -18.08
C GLN A 27 4.11 5.03 -18.31
N CYS A 28 4.69 5.74 -17.33
CA CYS A 28 5.00 7.16 -17.49
C CYS A 28 6.12 7.33 -18.53
N SER A 29 6.00 8.32 -19.42
CA SER A 29 7.03 8.63 -20.42
C SER A 29 8.31 9.27 -19.85
N ARG A 30 8.25 9.81 -18.63
CA ARG A 30 9.36 10.53 -17.97
C ARG A 30 10.02 9.73 -16.85
N SER A 31 9.20 9.02 -16.07
CA SER A 31 9.64 8.28 -14.89
C SER A 31 9.45 6.77 -15.06
N ARG A 32 9.84 6.00 -14.05
CA ARG A 32 9.67 4.54 -14.05
C ARG A 32 8.32 4.11 -13.50
N ALA A 33 7.41 5.04 -13.22
CA ALA A 33 6.08 4.75 -12.72
C ALA A 33 5.25 3.94 -13.73
N ARG A 34 4.53 2.94 -13.23
CA ARG A 34 3.74 2.02 -14.06
C ARG A 34 2.40 1.75 -13.41
N ALA A 35 1.37 1.70 -14.24
CA ALA A 35 0.06 1.19 -13.87
C ALA A 35 -0.05 -0.23 -14.41
N ALA A 36 -0.39 -1.18 -13.55
CA ALA A 36 -0.45 -2.59 -13.90
C ALA A 36 -1.57 -3.31 -13.16
N GLU A 37 -1.77 -4.59 -13.48
CA GLU A 37 -2.65 -5.51 -12.79
C GLU A 37 -1.90 -6.78 -12.44
N LEU A 38 -1.92 -7.15 -11.16
CA LEU A 38 -1.48 -8.47 -10.70
C LEU A 38 -2.62 -9.46 -10.87
N LEU A 39 -2.39 -10.53 -11.63
CA LEU A 39 -3.35 -11.59 -11.85
C LEU A 39 -3.11 -12.67 -10.81
N LEU A 40 -3.92 -12.65 -9.74
CA LEU A 40 -3.80 -13.56 -8.60
C LEU A 40 -5.03 -14.48 -8.49
N PRO A 41 -4.92 -15.64 -7.82
CA PRO A 41 -6.01 -16.61 -7.74
C PRO A 41 -7.31 -16.08 -7.13
N HIS A 42 -7.25 -15.09 -6.22
CA HIS A 42 -8.43 -14.47 -5.60
C HIS A 42 -8.80 -13.12 -6.24
N GLY A 43 -8.46 -12.95 -7.53
CA GLY A 43 -8.84 -11.81 -8.36
C GLY A 43 -7.69 -10.85 -8.63
N ALA A 44 -7.90 -9.97 -9.63
CA ALA A 44 -6.90 -9.00 -10.03
C ALA A 44 -6.67 -7.90 -8.98
N VAL A 45 -5.42 -7.43 -8.86
CA VAL A 45 -5.05 -6.31 -7.99
C VAL A 45 -4.47 -5.18 -8.85
N PRO A 46 -5.07 -3.98 -8.85
CA PRO A 46 -4.51 -2.83 -9.56
C PRO A 46 -3.26 -2.29 -8.85
N CYS A 47 -2.20 -2.03 -9.61
CA CYS A 47 -0.94 -1.45 -9.14
C CYS A 47 -0.73 -0.02 -9.71
N PRO A 48 -0.06 0.88 -8.98
CA PRO A 48 0.57 0.66 -7.68
C PRO A 48 -0.44 0.41 -6.56
N VAL A 49 -0.10 -0.45 -5.58
CA VAL A 49 -1.00 -0.88 -4.50
C VAL A 49 -0.37 -0.71 -3.13
N PHE A 50 -1.17 -0.21 -2.18
CA PHE A 50 -0.85 -0.24 -0.76
C PHE A 50 -1.62 -1.40 -0.10
N MET A 51 -0.92 -2.26 0.62
CA MET A 51 -1.44 -3.44 1.31
C MET A 51 -1.55 -3.14 2.81
N PRO A 52 -2.76 -2.93 3.36
CA PRO A 52 -2.94 -2.79 4.80
C PRO A 52 -2.46 -4.06 5.52
N VAL A 53 -1.82 -3.89 6.67
CA VAL A 53 -1.23 -5.00 7.42
C VAL A 53 -2.24 -5.61 8.40
N GLY A 54 -2.62 -6.85 8.13
CA GLY A 54 -3.31 -7.78 9.01
C GLY A 54 -2.34 -8.51 9.94
N THR A 55 -2.21 -8.05 11.18
CA THR A 55 -1.41 -8.74 12.21
C THR A 55 -2.32 -9.63 13.07
N ARG A 56 -1.99 -10.92 13.22
CA ARG A 56 -2.85 -11.94 13.89
C ARG A 56 -4.20 -12.19 13.20
N GLY A 57 -4.25 -12.10 11.88
CA GLY A 57 -5.48 -12.33 11.12
C GLY A 57 -6.48 -11.17 11.17
N THR A 58 -6.09 -10.00 11.68
CA THR A 58 -6.90 -8.77 11.62
C THR A 58 -6.01 -7.56 11.36
N ALA A 59 -6.46 -6.65 10.49
CA ALA A 59 -5.86 -5.32 10.43
C ALA A 59 -6.34 -4.56 11.68
N LYS A 60 -5.40 -4.23 12.57
CA LYS A 60 -5.74 -3.70 13.91
C LYS A 60 -6.64 -2.47 13.78
N GLY A 61 -7.86 -2.59 14.29
CA GLY A 61 -8.84 -1.51 14.30
C GLY A 61 -9.73 -1.42 13.06
N ILE A 62 -9.78 -2.43 12.18
CA ILE A 62 -10.72 -2.48 11.05
C ILE A 62 -11.10 -3.94 10.71
N THR A 63 -12.35 -4.16 10.31
CA THR A 63 -12.82 -5.49 9.90
C THR A 63 -12.46 -5.83 8.45
N ALA A 64 -12.44 -7.13 8.11
CA ALA A 64 -12.27 -7.60 6.73
C ALA A 64 -13.34 -7.03 5.78
N ALA A 65 -14.60 -6.97 6.22
CA ALA A 65 -15.70 -6.40 5.44
C ALA A 65 -15.51 -4.90 5.16
N GLN A 66 -15.07 -4.12 6.16
CA GLN A 66 -14.76 -2.71 5.97
C GLN A 66 -13.58 -2.51 5.02
N LEU A 67 -12.50 -3.28 5.14
CA LEU A 67 -11.39 -3.24 4.18
C LEU A 67 -11.85 -3.53 2.76
N ALA A 68 -12.70 -4.54 2.59
CA ALA A 68 -13.27 -4.91 1.30
C ALA A 68 -14.13 -3.78 0.72
N ALA A 69 -14.94 -3.13 1.56
CA ALA A 69 -15.78 -1.98 1.20
C ALA A 69 -14.97 -0.73 0.84
N LEU A 70 -13.80 -0.53 1.44
CA LEU A 70 -12.84 0.51 1.05
C LEU A 70 -12.11 0.21 -0.28
N GLY A 71 -12.40 -0.93 -0.93
CA GLY A 71 -11.80 -1.30 -2.22
C GLY A 71 -10.48 -2.06 -2.13
N CYS A 72 -9.98 -2.39 -0.93
CA CYS A 72 -8.74 -3.14 -0.73
C CYS A 72 -8.81 -4.54 -1.40
N ARG A 73 -7.96 -4.86 -2.37
CA ARG A 73 -7.98 -6.17 -3.09
C ARG A 73 -6.93 -7.17 -2.58
N ILE A 74 -5.99 -6.73 -1.77
CA ILE A 74 -4.91 -7.54 -1.20
C ILE A 74 -4.49 -6.95 0.15
N CYS A 75 -4.27 -7.80 1.14
CA CYS A 75 -3.73 -7.36 2.43
C CYS A 75 -2.61 -8.27 2.90
N LEU A 76 -1.78 -7.76 3.82
CA LEU A 76 -0.63 -8.50 4.31
C LEU A 76 -1.02 -9.29 5.57
N GLY A 77 -0.79 -10.59 5.59
CA GLY A 77 -0.92 -11.45 6.77
C GLY A 77 0.44 -11.71 7.41
N ASN A 78 0.68 -11.20 8.63
CA ASN A 78 1.97 -11.46 9.30
C ASN A 78 1.97 -12.85 9.98
N THR A 79 2.76 -13.78 9.44
CA THR A 79 2.86 -15.18 9.90
C THR A 79 3.68 -15.36 11.18
N TYR A 80 4.57 -14.41 11.53
CA TYR A 80 5.33 -14.45 12.79
C TYR A 80 4.41 -14.48 14.01
N HIS A 81 3.35 -13.67 13.97
CA HIS A 81 2.36 -13.67 15.06
C HIS A 81 1.41 -14.87 14.99
N LEU A 82 1.06 -15.34 13.80
CA LEU A 82 0.14 -16.47 13.62
C LEU A 82 0.74 -17.80 14.09
N GLY A 83 2.04 -18.02 13.89
CA GLY A 83 2.73 -19.24 14.31
C GLY A 83 2.84 -19.41 15.83
N THR A 84 2.71 -18.32 16.60
CA THR A 84 2.77 -18.35 18.07
C THR A 84 1.40 -18.22 18.73
N ARG A 85 0.51 -17.36 18.21
CA ARG A 85 -0.89 -17.21 18.65
C ARG A 85 -1.76 -16.73 17.47
N PRO A 86 -2.71 -17.52 16.95
CA PRO A 86 -3.35 -18.69 17.58
C PRO A 86 -2.63 -20.04 17.41
N GLY A 87 -1.61 -20.14 16.55
CA GLY A 87 -0.93 -21.39 16.23
C GLY A 87 -1.44 -22.05 14.93
N PRO A 88 -0.63 -22.90 14.28
CA PRO A 88 -0.93 -23.46 12.96
C PRO A 88 -2.17 -24.38 12.94
N GLU A 89 -2.37 -25.20 13.98
CA GLU A 89 -3.50 -26.15 14.05
C GLU A 89 -4.86 -25.45 14.03
N LEU A 90 -4.98 -24.33 14.75
CA LEU A 90 -6.22 -23.56 14.81
C LEU A 90 -6.50 -22.88 13.46
N VAL A 91 -5.47 -22.34 12.82
CA VAL A 91 -5.60 -21.75 11.47
C VAL A 91 -6.01 -22.81 10.45
N GLN A 92 -5.46 -24.04 10.54
CA GLN A 92 -5.85 -25.14 9.67
C GLN A 92 -7.32 -25.54 9.87
N ARG A 93 -7.78 -25.70 11.12
CA ARG A 93 -9.18 -25.97 11.45
C ARG A 93 -10.15 -24.88 10.98
N ALA A 94 -9.67 -23.64 10.88
CA ALA A 94 -10.45 -22.50 10.40
C ALA A 94 -10.48 -22.36 8.86
N GLY A 95 -9.97 -23.34 8.09
CA GLY A 95 -9.94 -23.28 6.62
C GLY A 95 -8.75 -22.50 6.06
N GLY A 96 -7.62 -22.51 6.76
CA GLY A 96 -6.44 -21.73 6.41
C GLY A 96 -6.57 -20.25 6.77
N LEU A 97 -5.59 -19.44 6.36
CA LEU A 97 -5.55 -18.03 6.77
C LEU A 97 -6.72 -17.20 6.21
N HIS A 98 -7.18 -17.48 4.99
CA HIS A 98 -8.35 -16.80 4.40
C HIS A 98 -9.61 -17.04 5.24
N GLY A 99 -9.88 -18.31 5.61
CA GLY A 99 -11.02 -18.67 6.47
C GLY A 99 -10.88 -18.08 7.87
N PHE A 100 -9.70 -18.15 8.48
CA PHE A 100 -9.43 -17.56 9.80
C PHE A 100 -9.66 -16.04 9.84
N MET A 101 -9.29 -15.32 8.76
CA MET A 101 -9.46 -13.87 8.67
C MET A 101 -10.87 -13.44 8.22
N GLY A 102 -11.70 -14.36 7.72
CA GLY A 102 -12.89 -14.02 6.96
C GLY A 102 -12.57 -13.16 5.73
N TRP A 103 -11.41 -13.36 5.11
CA TRP A 103 -10.92 -12.56 3.98
C TRP A 103 -10.92 -13.39 2.70
N ALA A 104 -11.76 -13.00 1.74
CA ALA A 104 -11.95 -13.72 0.48
C ALA A 104 -11.08 -13.21 -0.68
N ARG A 105 -10.27 -12.16 -0.46
CA ARG A 105 -9.39 -11.58 -1.49
C ARG A 105 -7.95 -12.00 -1.25
N ASN A 106 -7.00 -11.49 -2.04
CA ASN A 106 -5.62 -11.96 -1.99
C ASN A 106 -4.93 -11.65 -0.65
N LEU A 107 -4.00 -12.53 -0.24
CA LEU A 107 -3.13 -12.36 0.91
C LEU A 107 -1.66 -12.44 0.49
N LEU A 108 -0.83 -11.60 1.09
CA LEU A 108 0.63 -11.70 1.02
C LEU A 108 1.16 -11.95 2.44
N THR A 109 2.05 -12.92 2.64
CA THR A 109 2.59 -13.25 3.98
C THR A 109 4.09 -13.01 4.08
N VAL A 110 4.55 -12.28 5.10
CA VAL A 110 5.99 -11.97 5.31
C VAL A 110 6.44 -12.13 6.78
N ARG A 111 7.76 -12.22 6.96
CA ARG A 111 8.48 -12.04 8.23
C ARG A 111 9.01 -10.59 8.28
N GLY A 112 8.77 -9.85 9.36
CA GLY A 112 9.01 -8.39 9.40
C GLY A 112 10.49 -7.96 9.49
N GLY A 113 10.79 -6.73 9.02
CA GLY A 113 12.09 -6.05 9.09
C GLY A 113 11.96 -4.55 9.44
N GLY A 114 13.06 -3.92 9.88
CA GLY A 114 13.14 -2.54 10.43
C GLY A 114 13.65 -1.47 9.46
N GLY A 115 13.62 -0.20 9.87
CA GLY A 115 13.85 0.98 9.01
C GLY A 115 15.31 1.43 8.86
N GLU A 116 15.56 2.28 7.85
CA GLU A 116 16.89 2.71 7.36
C GLU A 116 16.96 4.25 7.16
N GLU A 117 18.17 4.77 6.92
CA GLU A 117 18.47 6.17 6.55
C GLU A 117 17.91 6.50 5.14
N LYS A 118 17.36 7.70 4.95
CA LYS A 118 16.51 8.04 3.78
C LYS A 118 17.28 8.30 2.49
N GLU A 119 18.45 8.91 2.55
CA GLU A 119 19.26 9.21 1.37
C GLU A 119 19.87 7.94 0.78
N GLN A 120 20.34 7.02 1.62
CA GLN A 120 20.80 5.71 1.19
C GLN A 120 19.64 4.83 0.70
N PHE A 121 18.49 4.89 1.38
CA PHE A 121 17.29 4.13 1.04
C PHE A 121 16.84 4.34 -0.42
N TRP A 122 16.63 5.58 -0.87
CA TRP A 122 16.08 5.80 -2.21
C TRP A 122 17.07 5.39 -3.32
N ARG A 123 18.38 5.54 -3.07
CA ARG A 123 19.44 5.10 -3.99
C ARG A 123 19.44 3.59 -4.14
N MET A 124 19.24 2.85 -3.04
CA MET A 124 19.11 1.41 -3.07
C MET A 124 17.85 0.97 -3.81
N VAL A 125 16.71 1.62 -3.53
CA VAL A 125 15.45 1.36 -4.27
C VAL A 125 15.67 1.55 -5.77
N LYS A 126 16.27 2.68 -6.19
CA LYS A 126 16.60 2.94 -7.59
C LYS A 126 17.46 1.82 -8.17
N LEU A 127 18.61 1.51 -7.55
CA LEU A 127 19.51 0.45 -8.00
C LEU A 127 18.77 -0.88 -8.19
N CYS A 128 17.97 -1.30 -7.21
CA CYS A 128 17.19 -2.53 -7.30
C CYS A 128 16.18 -2.47 -8.46
N THR A 129 15.41 -1.39 -8.58
CA THR A 129 14.42 -1.24 -9.66
C THR A 129 15.04 -1.12 -11.06
N ASP A 130 16.31 -0.72 -11.15
CA ASP A 130 17.09 -0.65 -12.39
C ASP A 130 17.50 -2.06 -12.85
N LEU A 131 17.74 -2.98 -11.91
CA LEU A 131 18.20 -4.35 -12.17
C LEU A 131 17.07 -5.39 -12.20
N LEU A 132 15.92 -5.11 -11.55
CA LEU A 132 14.80 -6.04 -11.47
C LEU A 132 14.04 -6.15 -12.81
N PRO A 133 13.66 -7.38 -13.23
CA PRO A 133 12.95 -7.61 -14.48
C PRO A 133 11.70 -6.73 -14.62
N PRO A 134 11.50 -6.05 -15.77
CA PRO A 134 10.37 -5.16 -15.97
C PRO A 134 9.03 -5.90 -16.10
N ASP A 135 9.04 -7.19 -16.42
CA ASP A 135 7.84 -8.02 -16.55
C ASP A 135 7.35 -8.59 -15.20
N LYS A 136 8.06 -8.31 -14.10
CA LYS A 136 7.74 -8.79 -12.75
C LYS A 136 7.36 -7.66 -11.80
N PRO A 137 6.52 -7.93 -10.77
CA PRO A 137 6.16 -6.93 -9.79
C PRO A 137 7.30 -6.63 -8.81
N ARG A 138 7.39 -5.36 -8.40
CA ARG A 138 8.40 -4.85 -7.48
C ARG A 138 7.74 -4.46 -6.17
N TYR A 139 7.96 -5.28 -5.15
CA TYR A 139 7.40 -5.08 -3.82
C TYR A 139 8.41 -4.43 -2.89
N LEU A 140 8.10 -3.21 -2.42
CA LEU A 140 8.90 -2.47 -1.46
C LEU A 140 8.28 -2.55 -0.06
N MET A 141 8.93 -3.33 0.80
CA MET A 141 8.42 -3.70 2.12
C MET A 141 8.54 -2.56 3.13
N GLY A 142 7.52 -2.40 3.98
CA GLY A 142 7.58 -1.52 5.16
C GLY A 142 7.48 -0.01 4.90
N VAL A 143 7.17 0.40 3.67
CA VAL A 143 7.05 1.81 3.28
C VAL A 143 5.59 2.25 3.27
N GLY A 144 5.27 3.33 3.98
CA GLY A 144 3.89 3.81 4.10
C GLY A 144 3.70 5.30 4.29
N TYR A 145 4.77 6.09 4.39
CA TYR A 145 4.66 7.54 4.40
C TYR A 145 4.32 8.03 3.00
N ALA A 146 3.36 8.96 2.88
CA ALA A 146 2.80 9.36 1.59
C ALA A 146 3.87 9.82 0.57
N THR A 147 4.85 10.59 1.02
CA THR A 147 5.96 11.06 0.16
C THR A 147 6.82 9.90 -0.32
N ASP A 148 7.15 8.96 0.55
CA ASP A 148 7.94 7.78 0.20
C ASP A 148 7.19 6.94 -0.85
N LEU A 149 5.88 6.78 -0.71
CA LEU A 149 5.05 6.06 -1.67
C LEU A 149 5.11 6.73 -3.06
N VAL A 150 4.90 8.04 -3.12
CA VAL A 150 4.94 8.79 -4.39
C VAL A 150 6.32 8.68 -5.06
N VAL A 151 7.39 8.89 -4.28
CA VAL A 151 8.77 8.80 -4.79
C VAL A 151 9.08 7.38 -5.27
N CYS A 152 8.75 6.35 -4.50
CA CYS A 152 9.08 4.97 -4.86
C CYS A 152 8.24 4.47 -6.05
N VAL A 153 7.01 4.97 -6.24
CA VAL A 153 6.26 4.74 -7.48
C VAL A 153 6.97 5.41 -8.67
N ALA A 154 7.48 6.63 -8.53
CA ALA A 154 8.27 7.28 -9.58
C ALA A 154 9.55 6.49 -9.94
N LEU A 155 10.16 5.81 -8.95
CA LEU A 155 11.29 4.90 -9.13
C LEU A 155 10.89 3.53 -9.71
N GLY A 156 9.59 3.21 -9.76
CA GLY A 156 9.05 2.04 -10.43
C GLY A 156 8.71 0.87 -9.52
N CYS A 157 8.44 1.10 -8.22
CA CYS A 157 7.84 0.12 -7.32
C CYS A 157 6.33 -0.01 -7.56
N ASP A 158 5.79 -1.23 -7.43
CA ASP A 158 4.38 -1.54 -7.72
C ASP A 158 3.57 -1.86 -6.46
N MET A 159 4.20 -2.38 -5.41
CA MET A 159 3.50 -2.86 -4.20
C MET A 159 4.18 -2.32 -2.95
N PHE A 160 3.37 -1.96 -1.95
CA PHE A 160 3.82 -1.43 -0.67
C PHE A 160 3.01 -2.02 0.48
N ASP A 161 3.61 -2.11 1.66
CA ASP A 161 2.89 -2.39 2.90
C ASP A 161 3.45 -1.53 4.03
N CYS A 162 2.61 -1.14 4.97
CA CYS A 162 3.09 -0.54 6.20
C CYS A 162 2.02 -0.53 7.30
N VAL A 163 2.46 -0.61 8.55
CA VAL A 163 1.59 -0.35 9.71
C VAL A 163 1.33 1.14 9.94
N PHE A 164 1.99 2.04 9.19
CA PHE A 164 1.93 3.50 9.37
C PHE A 164 0.50 4.04 9.54
N PRO A 165 -0.49 3.74 8.69
CA PRO A 165 -1.85 4.30 8.82
C PRO A 165 -2.51 3.94 10.15
N THR A 166 -2.41 2.66 10.54
CA THR A 166 -2.97 2.15 11.80
C THR A 166 -2.20 2.63 13.03
N ARG A 167 -0.88 2.83 12.92
CA ARG A 167 -0.04 3.37 14.00
C ARG A 167 -0.32 4.86 14.20
N THR A 168 -0.42 5.63 13.13
CA THR A 168 -0.76 7.06 13.13
C THR A 168 -2.14 7.31 13.75
N ALA A 169 -3.13 6.44 13.46
CA ALA A 169 -4.44 6.50 14.09
C ALA A 169 -4.37 6.39 15.62
N ARG A 170 -3.51 5.51 16.18
CA ARG A 170 -3.34 5.34 17.64
C ARG A 170 -2.83 6.58 18.36
N PHE A 171 -2.06 7.42 17.66
CA PHE A 171 -1.62 8.69 18.20
C PHE A 171 -2.71 9.77 18.16
N GLY A 172 -3.88 9.46 17.59
CA GLY A 172 -4.98 10.41 17.41
C GLY A 172 -4.78 11.31 16.19
N SER A 173 -3.98 10.85 15.22
CA SER A 173 -3.66 11.62 14.02
C SER A 173 -4.38 11.06 12.79
N ALA A 174 -4.97 11.96 11.99
CA ALA A 174 -5.63 11.62 10.74
C ALA A 174 -4.79 12.07 9.54
N LEU A 175 -4.64 11.22 8.53
CA LEU A 175 -3.90 11.52 7.30
C LEU A 175 -4.73 12.43 6.38
N VAL A 176 -4.08 13.44 5.81
CA VAL A 176 -4.70 14.38 4.85
C VAL A 176 -3.69 14.73 3.76
N PRO A 177 -4.11 15.20 2.57
CA PRO A 177 -3.20 15.53 1.48
C PRO A 177 -2.08 16.49 1.91
N TRP A 178 -2.43 17.48 2.75
CA TRP A 178 -1.52 18.49 3.28
C TRP A 178 -0.75 18.08 4.55
N GLY A 179 -0.70 16.78 4.88
CA GLY A 179 0.07 16.27 6.03
C GLY A 179 -0.73 15.37 6.96
N SER A 180 -0.90 15.80 8.20
CA SER A 180 -1.66 15.07 9.22
C SER A 180 -2.33 16.02 10.20
N LEU A 181 -3.57 15.73 10.60
CA LEU A 181 -4.30 16.47 11.62
C LEU A 181 -4.13 15.79 12.97
N GLN A 182 -3.60 16.50 13.96
CA GLN A 182 -3.51 16.05 15.35
C GLN A 182 -4.82 16.30 16.07
N LEU A 183 -5.79 15.39 15.92
CA LEU A 183 -7.19 15.62 16.36
C LEU A 183 -7.36 15.72 17.87
N LYS A 184 -6.34 15.39 18.67
CA LYS A 184 -6.32 15.68 20.12
C LYS A 184 -6.14 17.16 20.46
N SER A 185 -5.69 17.98 19.51
CA SER A 185 -5.48 19.42 19.69
C SER A 185 -6.81 20.16 19.91
N GLN A 186 -6.82 21.13 20.82
CA GLN A 186 -8.02 21.91 21.17
C GLN A 186 -8.57 22.73 20.00
N GLN A 187 -7.77 23.03 18.98
CA GLN A 187 -8.23 23.74 17.79
C GLN A 187 -9.37 23.00 17.06
N PHE A 188 -9.47 21.69 17.24
CA PHE A 188 -10.51 20.86 16.61
C PHE A 188 -11.77 20.71 17.46
N ALA A 189 -11.79 21.20 18.71
CA ALA A 189 -12.91 21.00 19.64
C ALA A 189 -14.25 21.57 19.13
N LYS A 190 -14.19 22.57 18.25
CA LYS A 190 -15.36 23.21 17.61
C LYS A 190 -15.29 23.19 16.08
N ASP A 191 -14.44 22.35 15.50
CA ASP A 191 -14.34 22.20 14.04
C ASP A 191 -15.33 21.12 13.57
N PHE A 192 -16.48 21.54 13.05
CA PHE A 192 -17.56 20.63 12.62
C PHE A 192 -17.39 20.08 11.19
N ARG A 193 -16.29 20.41 10.50
CA ARG A 193 -15.96 19.84 9.19
C ARG A 193 -15.53 18.37 9.31
N PRO A 194 -15.63 17.56 8.25
CA PRO A 194 -15.03 16.23 8.21
C PRO A 194 -13.49 16.33 8.26
N ILE A 195 -12.80 15.19 8.42
CA ILE A 195 -11.32 15.16 8.39
C ILE A 195 -10.82 15.77 7.09
N ASP A 196 -11.38 15.33 5.95
CA ASP A 196 -11.11 15.85 4.62
C ASP A 196 -12.44 15.86 3.84
N GLU A 197 -12.82 17.03 3.32
CA GLU A 197 -14.07 17.26 2.60
C GLU A 197 -14.12 16.54 1.25
N ARG A 198 -12.96 16.16 0.70
CA ARG A 198 -12.85 15.40 -0.56
C ARG A 198 -12.83 13.89 -0.34
N CYS A 199 -12.76 13.43 0.92
CA CYS A 199 -12.63 12.02 1.24
C CYS A 199 -14.00 11.35 1.35
N GLY A 200 -14.27 10.38 0.46
CA GLY A 200 -15.50 9.59 0.45
C GLY A 200 -15.55 8.44 1.46
N CYS A 201 -14.68 8.40 2.47
CA CYS A 201 -14.68 7.28 3.42
C CYS A 201 -15.87 7.35 4.42
N PRO A 202 -16.30 6.22 5.02
CA PRO A 202 -17.41 6.21 5.97
C PRO A 202 -17.19 7.14 7.19
N THR A 203 -15.94 7.37 7.60
CA THR A 203 -15.63 8.28 8.70
C THR A 203 -15.94 9.72 8.33
N CYS A 204 -15.44 10.22 7.19
CA CYS A 204 -15.66 11.59 6.72
C CYS A 204 -17.13 11.87 6.36
N GLN A 205 -17.88 10.85 5.95
CA GLN A 205 -19.31 11.01 5.65
C GLN A 205 -20.20 11.17 6.90
N ARG A 206 -19.72 10.74 8.08
CA ARG A 206 -20.57 10.62 9.28
C ARG A 206 -20.07 11.39 10.49
N HIS A 207 -18.78 11.72 10.55
CA HIS A 207 -18.16 12.26 11.75
C HIS A 207 -17.36 13.53 11.45
N SER A 208 -17.55 14.54 12.29
CA SER A 208 -16.75 15.77 12.26
C SER A 208 -15.45 15.63 13.04
N ARG A 209 -14.52 16.57 12.81
CA ARG A 209 -13.28 16.68 13.60
C ARG A 209 -13.59 16.92 15.09
N ALA A 210 -14.59 17.73 15.41
CA ALA A 210 -15.04 17.97 16.78
C ALA A 210 -15.56 16.72 17.48
N TYR A 211 -16.36 15.91 16.78
CA TYR A 211 -16.82 14.63 17.32
C TYR A 211 -15.65 13.69 17.61
N LEU A 212 -14.74 13.53 16.64
CA LEU A 212 -13.56 12.67 16.80
C LEU A 212 -12.62 13.18 17.90
N HIS A 213 -12.47 14.50 18.04
CA HIS A 213 -11.71 15.13 19.11
C HIS A 213 -12.27 14.79 20.49
N ALA A 214 -13.59 14.86 20.66
CA ALA A 214 -14.25 14.49 21.91
C ALA A 214 -14.07 12.99 22.22
N LEU A 215 -14.31 12.12 21.24
CA LEU A 215 -14.17 10.67 21.41
C LEU A 215 -12.74 10.23 21.74
N LEU A 216 -11.71 10.88 21.17
CA LEU A 216 -10.31 10.52 21.40
C LEU A 216 -9.87 10.60 22.88
N ARG A 217 -10.65 11.26 23.73
CA ARG A 217 -10.38 11.38 25.17
C ARG A 217 -11.07 10.33 26.03
N SER A 218 -12.16 9.73 25.53
CA SER A 218 -13.07 8.92 26.33
C SER A 218 -13.37 7.54 25.75
N ASP A 219 -13.16 7.31 24.45
CA ASP A 219 -13.61 6.10 23.77
C ASP A 219 -12.58 5.57 22.74
N PRO A 220 -12.14 4.30 22.85
CA PRO A 220 -11.26 3.67 21.85
C PRO A 220 -11.88 3.58 20.45
N ALA A 221 -13.20 3.71 20.28
CA ALA A 221 -13.88 3.77 18.98
C ALA A 221 -13.35 4.91 18.10
N ALA A 222 -12.81 5.99 18.69
CA ALA A 222 -12.13 7.03 17.94
C ALA A 222 -10.99 6.47 17.06
N LEU A 223 -10.21 5.53 17.62
CA LEU A 223 -9.08 4.91 16.92
C LEU A 223 -9.56 4.04 15.74
N HIS A 224 -10.74 3.42 15.87
CA HIS A 224 -11.37 2.69 14.78
C HIS A 224 -11.71 3.63 13.61
N HIS A 225 -12.38 4.74 13.89
CA HIS A 225 -12.75 5.73 12.86
C HIS A 225 -11.52 6.32 12.15
N LEU A 226 -10.47 6.66 12.91
CA LEU A 226 -9.21 7.15 12.32
C LEU A 226 -8.50 6.06 11.51
N THR A 227 -8.57 4.80 11.93
CA THR A 227 -7.98 3.69 11.16
C THR A 227 -8.68 3.51 9.82
N VAL A 228 -10.01 3.53 9.81
CA VAL A 228 -10.81 3.47 8.57
C VAL A 228 -10.43 4.62 7.63
N HIS A 229 -10.36 5.86 8.14
CA HIS A 229 -9.97 7.03 7.36
C HIS A 229 -8.54 6.92 6.80
N ASN A 230 -7.57 6.60 7.66
CA ASN A 230 -6.16 6.57 7.27
C ASN A 230 -5.88 5.48 6.23
N ILE A 231 -6.56 4.33 6.31
CA ILE A 231 -6.46 3.29 5.27
C ILE A 231 -7.11 3.75 3.97
N ALA A 232 -8.31 4.36 4.04
CA ALA A 232 -8.98 4.90 2.87
C ALA A 232 -8.10 5.93 2.13
N TYR A 233 -7.43 6.82 2.87
CA TYR A 233 -6.47 7.78 2.32
C TYR A 233 -5.34 7.10 1.53
N GLN A 234 -4.75 6.01 2.05
CA GLN A 234 -3.65 5.32 1.34
C GLN A 234 -4.12 4.63 0.07
N LEU A 235 -5.30 3.99 0.13
CA LEU A 235 -5.89 3.33 -1.03
C LEU A 235 -6.27 4.36 -2.11
N GLU A 236 -6.80 5.51 -1.71
CA GLU A 236 -7.12 6.61 -2.60
C GLU A 236 -5.88 7.25 -3.22
N LEU A 237 -4.81 7.44 -2.44
CA LEU A 237 -3.52 7.93 -2.96
C LEU A 237 -2.96 7.01 -4.05
N MET A 238 -3.02 5.69 -3.83
CA MET A 238 -2.61 4.69 -4.82
C MET A 238 -3.48 4.72 -6.08
N ARG A 239 -4.80 4.84 -5.92
CA ARG A 239 -5.76 4.97 -7.02
C ARG A 239 -5.47 6.22 -7.84
N ALA A 240 -5.28 7.37 -7.20
CA ALA A 240 -4.98 8.63 -7.87
C ALA A 240 -3.64 8.59 -8.62
N MET A 241 -2.60 7.98 -8.04
CA MET A 241 -1.34 7.73 -8.74
C MET A 241 -1.56 6.85 -9.97
N ARG A 242 -2.26 5.72 -9.84
CA ARG A 242 -2.57 4.83 -10.96
C ARG A 242 -3.31 5.56 -12.08
N ASP A 243 -4.37 6.29 -11.74
CA ASP A 243 -5.19 7.03 -12.70
C ASP A 243 -4.36 8.10 -13.43
N SER A 244 -3.43 8.76 -12.73
CA SER A 244 -2.51 9.72 -13.36
C SER A 244 -1.47 9.07 -14.28
N ILE A 245 -0.99 7.85 -13.97
CA ILE A 245 -0.08 7.10 -14.86
C ILE A 245 -0.81 6.64 -16.12
N VAL A 246 -2.02 6.10 -15.98
CA VAL A 246 -2.87 5.73 -17.13
C VAL A 246 -3.19 6.96 -17.98
N GLY A 247 -3.53 8.08 -17.34
CA GLY A 247 -3.80 9.36 -18.01
C GLY A 247 -2.56 10.13 -18.47
N GLN A 248 -1.37 9.54 -18.46
CA GLN A 248 -0.10 10.15 -18.91
C GLN A 248 0.21 11.52 -18.28
N ARG A 249 -0.16 11.69 -17.01
CA ARG A 249 -0.04 12.95 -16.25
C ARG A 249 0.55 12.77 -14.85
N PHE A 250 1.41 11.75 -14.70
CA PHE A 250 2.02 11.40 -13.42
C PHE A 250 2.99 12.47 -12.89
N PRO A 251 3.86 13.11 -13.70
CA PRO A 251 4.71 14.21 -13.23
C PRO A 251 3.91 15.40 -12.67
N GLU A 252 2.79 15.75 -13.31
CA GLU A 252 1.86 16.79 -12.86
C GLU A 252 1.24 16.40 -11.51
N PHE A 253 0.81 15.15 -11.37
CA PHE A 253 0.32 14.61 -10.11
C PHE A 253 1.36 14.76 -8.98
N VAL A 254 2.64 14.46 -9.25
CA VAL A 254 3.73 14.60 -8.27
C VAL A 254 3.91 16.07 -7.88
N ARG A 255 3.91 17.01 -8.84
CA ARG A 255 4.00 18.44 -8.56
C ARG A 255 2.82 18.94 -7.72
N ASP A 256 1.61 18.53 -8.05
CA ASP A 256 0.40 18.88 -7.29
C ASP A 256 0.42 18.30 -5.88
N PHE A 257 0.90 17.05 -5.72
CA PHE A 257 1.10 16.43 -4.42
C PHE A 257 2.10 17.21 -3.57
N VAL A 258 3.25 17.60 -4.14
CA VAL A 258 4.26 18.39 -3.43
C VAL A 258 3.71 19.77 -3.04
N ARG A 259 3.00 20.45 -3.95
CA ARG A 259 2.36 21.74 -3.65
C ARG A 259 1.33 21.62 -2.53
N ALA A 260 0.47 20.60 -2.58
CA ALA A 260 -0.53 20.38 -1.54
C ALA A 260 0.09 20.02 -0.18
N ARG A 261 1.15 19.22 -0.18
CA ARG A 261 1.77 18.68 1.04
C ARG A 261 2.75 19.63 1.71
N TYR A 262 3.53 20.35 0.92
CA TYR A 262 4.65 21.15 1.40
C TYR A 262 4.47 22.64 1.13
N GLY A 263 3.51 23.05 0.31
CA GLY A 263 3.31 24.44 -0.11
C GLY A 263 4.15 24.87 -1.31
N GLY A 264 5.14 24.05 -1.70
CA GLY A 264 6.03 24.32 -2.83
C GLY A 264 7.24 23.37 -2.85
N PRO A 265 8.01 23.32 -3.95
CA PRO A 265 9.21 22.50 -4.08
C PRO A 265 10.27 22.81 -3.02
N GLU A 266 10.43 24.07 -2.63
CA GLU A 266 11.45 24.54 -1.68
C GLU A 266 11.28 23.97 -0.26
N ARG A 267 10.05 23.61 0.10
CA ARG A 267 9.71 22.97 1.39
C ARG A 267 9.66 21.45 1.30
N CYS A 268 9.87 20.88 0.11
CA CYS A 268 9.96 19.44 -0.09
C CYS A 268 11.30 18.93 0.47
N PRO A 269 11.32 17.82 1.24
CA PRO A 269 12.56 17.27 1.78
C PRO A 269 13.63 17.05 0.69
N PRO A 270 14.90 17.43 0.92
CA PRO A 270 15.96 17.32 -0.09
C PRO A 270 16.08 15.93 -0.72
N TRP A 271 16.03 14.87 0.10
CA TRP A 271 16.10 13.48 -0.39
C TRP A 271 14.99 13.16 -1.41
N ALA A 272 13.78 13.67 -1.20
CA ALA A 272 12.65 13.43 -2.08
C ALA A 272 12.82 14.19 -3.40
N ARG A 273 13.35 15.42 -3.35
CA ARG A 273 13.68 16.20 -4.54
C ARG A 273 14.74 15.48 -5.39
N HIS A 274 15.84 15.06 -4.77
CA HIS A 274 16.91 14.35 -5.46
C HIS A 274 16.41 13.03 -6.07
N ALA A 275 15.58 12.28 -5.34
CA ALA A 275 15.02 11.03 -5.83
C ALA A 275 14.06 11.22 -7.01
N LEU A 276 13.22 12.25 -6.98
CA LEU A 276 12.30 12.58 -8.07
C LEU A 276 13.05 13.06 -9.31
N GLU A 277 14.08 13.88 -9.14
CA GLU A 277 14.95 14.31 -10.24
C GLU A 277 15.67 13.11 -10.87
N ALA A 278 16.21 12.20 -10.05
CA ALA A 278 16.79 10.95 -10.53
C ALA A 278 15.78 10.01 -11.21
N ALA A 279 14.49 10.20 -10.94
CA ALA A 279 13.37 9.53 -11.63
C ALA A 279 12.86 10.32 -12.84
N GLY A 280 13.51 11.42 -13.24
CA GLY A 280 13.11 12.23 -14.40
C GLY A 280 11.95 13.19 -14.14
N ILE A 281 11.64 13.52 -12.89
CA ILE A 281 10.58 14.46 -12.50
C ILE A 281 11.19 15.68 -11.83
N THR A 282 11.09 16.83 -12.48
CA THR A 282 11.39 18.13 -11.89
C THR A 282 10.14 18.71 -11.20
N LEU A 283 10.36 19.41 -10.09
CA LEU A 283 9.29 19.98 -9.27
C LEU A 283 8.93 21.44 -9.61
N GLU A 284 9.67 22.05 -10.54
CA GLU A 284 9.39 23.37 -11.11
C GLU A 284 8.10 23.38 -11.94
#